data_AF-A0A425Y5M8-F1
#
_entry.id   AF-A0A425Y5M8-F1
#
_cell.length_a   1.000
_cell.length_b   1.000
_cell.length_c   1.000
_cell.angle_alpha   90.00
_cell.angle_beta   90.00
_cell.angle_gamma   90.00
#
_symmetry.space_group_name_H-M   'P 1'
#
loop_
_entity.id
_entity.type
_entity.pdbx_description
1 polymer ?
#
loop_
_entity_poly.entity_id
_entity_poly.type
_entity_poly.pdbx_seq_one_letter_code
_entity_poly.pdbx_strand_id
1 'polypeptide(L)'
;MFRLFVKIMLVAVCCFQFISAEAQKRKADLDVPSTVVYALPQTVLDVDVFVEKKILKVGPFASFSEKYIGVTPKINSDAVKWNVKSVSVSEKGEVDPQNFYKLTSVGNYQPNLIQLTPDGLIKGFNMTSSDTEKEMVYASVKQEIDVEIEYGKFSIDPNLLIKKDTVYKVVETDTAFIKVPELKEEAFAKSIEDKAKEAAHQLFKLRKRRFKILTANYEVLPPDGKAYEIIIKELDKLEKEYLALFLGKEVSVIERGHFVYKPSAADKGGVIFRISPEKGLVDVSDLKAVPVRVEFKNLGVTSELPILPQDPDVLANTLIHYRIPGQAEVMISKGKDILYEEKHIIAQFGKVMTLPSQVLVHEGYSIEFYPESGAIKRISMQK
;
A
#
# COMPACT_ATOMS: atom_id res chain seq x y z
N MET A 1 61.24 -55.42 -65.69
CA MET A 1 60.99 -53.97 -65.74
C MET A 1 59.54 -53.57 -66.06
N PHE A 2 58.56 -54.48 -66.05
CA PHE A 2 57.16 -54.17 -66.38
C PHE A 2 56.26 -53.88 -65.14
N ARG A 3 56.68 -54.30 -63.94
CA ARG A 3 55.94 -54.08 -62.68
C ARG A 3 56.20 -52.72 -62.00
N LEU A 4 57.23 -51.99 -62.43
CA LEU A 4 57.54 -50.65 -61.92
C LEU A 4 56.79 -49.55 -62.68
N PHE A 5 56.58 -49.74 -63.99
CA PHE A 5 55.86 -48.78 -64.84
C PHE A 5 54.35 -48.72 -64.53
N VAL A 6 53.73 -49.85 -64.16
CA VAL A 6 52.30 -49.90 -63.82
C VAL A 6 52.01 -49.17 -62.50
N LYS A 7 52.95 -49.15 -61.53
CA LYS A 7 52.78 -48.39 -60.29
C LYS A 7 52.99 -46.88 -60.46
N ILE A 8 53.84 -46.46 -61.41
CA ILE A 8 54.03 -45.04 -61.72
C ILE A 8 52.85 -44.48 -62.53
N MET A 9 52.25 -45.28 -63.41
CA MET A 9 51.04 -44.84 -64.13
C MET A 9 49.80 -44.76 -63.22
N LEU A 10 49.69 -45.61 -62.20
CA LEU A 10 48.54 -45.59 -61.26
C LEU A 10 48.61 -44.43 -60.25
N VAL A 11 49.79 -43.87 -59.99
CA VAL A 11 49.96 -42.68 -59.13
C VAL A 11 49.78 -41.38 -59.92
N ALA A 12 50.06 -41.37 -61.22
CA ALA A 12 49.88 -40.18 -62.07
C ALA A 12 48.42 -39.92 -62.48
N VAL A 13 47.54 -40.94 -62.47
CA VAL A 13 46.11 -40.78 -62.84
C VAL A 13 45.25 -40.32 -61.65
N CYS A 14 45.75 -40.41 -60.41
CA CYS A 14 45.03 -39.93 -59.21
C CYS A 14 45.20 -38.42 -58.91
N CYS A 15 46.02 -37.68 -59.67
CA CYS A 15 46.28 -36.25 -59.40
C CYS A 15 45.58 -35.27 -60.35
N PHE A 16 44.65 -35.73 -61.20
CA PHE A 16 43.97 -34.86 -62.18
C PHE A 16 42.44 -34.81 -62.06
N GLN A 17 41.87 -35.13 -60.90
CA GLN A 17 40.51 -34.71 -60.57
C GLN A 17 40.57 -33.38 -59.82
N PHE A 18 40.84 -32.32 -60.59
CA PHE A 18 40.41 -30.98 -60.21
C PHE A 18 38.89 -31.01 -60.13
N ILE A 19 38.39 -31.13 -58.90
CA ILE A 19 37.04 -30.72 -58.56
C ILE A 19 37.01 -29.23 -58.93
N SER A 20 36.36 -28.89 -60.04
CA SER A 20 35.85 -27.54 -60.22
C SER A 20 34.84 -27.36 -59.09
N ALA A 21 35.31 -26.80 -57.98
CA ALA A 21 34.44 -26.16 -57.04
C ALA A 21 33.76 -25.06 -57.85
N GLU A 22 32.56 -25.33 -58.34
CA GLU A 22 31.58 -24.28 -58.55
C GLU A 22 31.49 -23.59 -57.21
N ALA A 23 32.24 -22.51 -57.08
CA ALA A 23 32.08 -21.55 -56.03
C ALA A 23 30.62 -21.13 -56.14
N GLN A 24 29.76 -21.75 -55.33
CA GLN A 24 28.51 -21.15 -54.94
C GLN A 24 28.94 -19.76 -54.48
N LYS A 25 28.67 -18.75 -55.32
CA LYS A 25 28.57 -17.38 -54.89
C LYS A 25 27.81 -17.48 -53.58
N ARG A 26 28.48 -17.21 -52.45
CA ARG A 26 27.80 -16.92 -51.20
C ARG A 26 26.70 -15.97 -51.63
N LYS A 27 25.43 -16.37 -51.45
CA LYS A 27 24.32 -15.42 -51.56
C LYS A 27 24.71 -14.30 -50.61
N ALA A 28 25.21 -13.21 -51.20
CA ALA A 28 25.45 -11.98 -50.49
C ALA A 28 24.11 -11.61 -49.88
N ASP A 29 24.15 -11.36 -48.57
CA ASP A 29 23.06 -10.87 -47.74
C ASP A 29 21.72 -11.58 -48.01
N LEU A 30 21.44 -12.65 -47.23
CA LEU A 30 20.05 -12.79 -46.82
C LEU A 30 19.75 -11.50 -46.03
N ASP A 31 19.10 -10.56 -46.70
CA ASP A 31 18.38 -9.42 -46.15
C ASP A 31 17.29 -10.01 -45.24
N VAL A 32 17.69 -10.54 -44.08
CA VAL A 32 16.78 -11.02 -43.05
C VAL A 32 16.28 -9.76 -42.37
N PRO A 33 15.02 -9.37 -42.60
CA PRO A 33 14.53 -8.13 -42.06
C PRO A 33 14.48 -8.26 -40.54
N SER A 34 15.21 -7.39 -39.85
CA SER A 34 15.25 -7.40 -38.39
C SER A 34 13.90 -6.89 -37.89
N THR A 35 13.11 -7.79 -37.29
CA THR A 35 11.76 -7.50 -36.79
C THR A 35 11.76 -7.55 -35.26
N VAL A 36 11.26 -6.49 -34.64
CA VAL A 36 11.09 -6.41 -33.18
C VAL A 36 9.62 -6.15 -32.88
N VAL A 37 9.15 -6.75 -31.79
CA VAL A 37 7.79 -6.54 -31.27
C VAL A 37 7.88 -5.75 -29.98
N TYR A 38 7.08 -4.70 -29.86
CA TYR A 38 6.99 -3.91 -28.64
C TYR A 38 5.53 -3.58 -28.32
N ALA A 39 5.26 -3.22 -27.07
CA ALA A 39 3.94 -2.81 -26.63
C ALA A 39 3.88 -1.32 -26.30
N LEU A 40 2.69 -0.74 -26.46
CA LEU A 40 2.37 0.56 -25.87
C LEU A 40 1.86 0.38 -24.43
N PRO A 41 2.06 1.36 -23.55
CA PRO A 41 1.58 1.29 -22.18
C PRO A 41 0.10 1.65 -22.08
N GLN A 42 -0.60 0.99 -21.18
CA GLN A 42 -1.89 1.41 -20.62
C GLN A 42 -1.69 1.90 -19.20
N THR A 43 -2.37 2.98 -18.82
CA THR A 43 -2.30 3.54 -17.47
C THR A 43 -3.10 2.68 -16.51
N VAL A 44 -2.48 2.26 -15.43
CA VAL A 44 -3.10 1.60 -14.30
C VAL A 44 -3.04 2.53 -13.11
N LEU A 45 -4.13 2.64 -12.37
CA LEU A 45 -4.22 3.49 -11.18
C LEU A 45 -4.04 2.62 -9.94
N ASP A 46 -2.95 2.87 -9.23
CA ASP A 46 -2.68 2.31 -7.92
C ASP A 46 -3.33 3.21 -6.87
N VAL A 47 -4.34 2.67 -6.19
CA VAL A 47 -5.14 3.37 -5.19
C VAL A 47 -4.78 2.85 -3.81
N ASP A 48 -4.03 3.65 -3.08
CA ASP A 48 -3.68 3.42 -1.69
C ASP A 48 -4.69 4.10 -0.77
N VAL A 49 -5.31 3.31 0.09
CA VAL A 49 -6.38 3.73 0.99
C VAL A 49 -5.91 3.55 2.43
N PHE A 50 -5.90 4.62 3.20
CA PHE A 50 -5.60 4.57 4.63
C PHE A 50 -6.92 4.60 5.39
N VAL A 51 -7.26 3.48 6.02
CA VAL A 51 -8.46 3.32 6.81
C VAL A 51 -8.09 3.34 8.29
N GLU A 52 -8.83 4.10 9.08
CA GLU A 52 -8.71 4.15 10.53
C GLU A 52 -9.73 3.20 11.17
N LYS A 53 -9.22 2.21 11.91
CA LYS A 53 -9.96 1.35 12.82
C LYS A 53 -9.96 1.97 14.20
N LYS A 54 -11.11 2.49 14.62
CA LYS A 54 -11.33 3.07 15.95
C LYS A 54 -12.02 2.04 16.84
N ILE A 55 -11.27 1.48 17.78
CA ILE A 55 -11.73 0.49 18.76
C ILE A 55 -12.10 1.23 20.04
N LEU A 56 -13.37 1.18 20.40
CA LEU A 56 -13.93 1.73 21.63
C LEU A 56 -14.17 0.58 22.60
N LYS A 57 -13.48 0.59 23.73
CA LYS A 57 -13.66 -0.39 24.81
C LYS A 57 -14.19 0.32 26.04
N VAL A 58 -15.29 -0.18 26.59
CA VAL A 58 -15.89 0.37 27.82
C VAL A 58 -14.99 0.09 29.01
N GLY A 59 -14.92 1.04 29.93
CA GLY A 59 -14.19 0.88 31.18
C GLY A 59 -14.94 -0.05 32.14
N PRO A 60 -14.27 -0.95 32.90
CA PRO A 60 -14.94 -1.86 33.84
C PRO A 60 -15.81 -1.15 34.88
N PHE A 61 -15.53 0.11 35.18
CA PHE A 61 -16.23 0.93 36.17
C PHE A 61 -17.05 2.08 35.54
N ALA A 62 -17.35 1.99 34.24
CA ALA A 62 -18.06 3.05 33.53
C ALA A 62 -19.43 3.40 34.13
N SER A 63 -20.18 2.40 34.61
CA SER A 63 -21.47 2.61 35.29
C SER A 63 -21.37 3.41 36.58
N PHE A 64 -20.20 3.46 37.21
CA PHE A 64 -19.96 4.16 38.48
C PHE A 64 -19.20 5.50 38.29
N SER A 65 -18.92 5.89 37.06
CA SER A 65 -18.14 7.09 36.73
C SER A 65 -18.80 8.37 37.25
N GLU A 66 -20.09 8.58 36.96
CA GLU A 66 -20.81 9.75 37.45
C GLU A 66 -20.87 9.79 38.98
N LYS A 67 -21.07 8.63 39.63
CA LYS A 67 -21.15 8.52 41.09
C LYS A 67 -19.83 8.85 41.80
N TYR A 68 -18.70 8.35 41.30
CA TYR A 68 -17.41 8.46 42.00
C TYR A 68 -16.46 9.51 41.45
N ILE A 69 -16.48 9.78 40.15
CA ILE A 69 -15.60 10.78 39.52
C ILE A 69 -16.36 12.01 39.01
N GLY A 70 -17.70 11.99 38.99
CA GLY A 70 -18.52 13.12 38.57
C GLY A 70 -18.46 13.41 37.07
N VAL A 71 -18.06 12.43 36.25
CA VAL A 71 -17.91 12.56 34.80
C VAL A 71 -18.70 11.47 34.11
N THR A 72 -19.51 11.83 33.12
CA THR A 72 -20.22 10.87 32.28
C THR A 72 -19.24 10.21 31.29
N PRO A 73 -19.29 8.88 31.14
CA PRO A 73 -18.35 8.17 30.28
C PRO A 73 -18.71 8.47 28.82
N LYS A 74 -17.69 8.70 27.98
CA LYS A 74 -17.89 8.91 26.54
C LYS A 74 -18.18 7.60 25.79
N ILE A 75 -17.75 6.47 26.35
CA ILE A 75 -17.87 5.13 25.76
C ILE A 75 -18.82 4.30 26.62
N ASN A 76 -20.02 4.06 26.12
CA ASN A 76 -21.09 3.33 26.83
C ASN A 76 -21.20 1.86 26.41
N SER A 77 -20.68 1.50 25.23
CA SER A 77 -20.69 0.15 24.71
C SER A 77 -19.41 -0.11 23.92
N ASP A 78 -18.96 -1.37 23.91
CA ASP A 78 -17.87 -1.79 23.05
C ASP A 78 -18.28 -1.62 21.59
N ALA A 79 -17.43 -0.99 20.79
CA ALA A 79 -17.72 -0.76 19.39
C ALA A 79 -16.43 -0.69 18.58
N VAL A 80 -16.47 -1.19 17.35
CA VAL A 80 -15.42 -0.98 16.36
C VAL A 80 -16.02 -0.13 15.26
N LYS A 81 -15.37 0.99 14.95
CA LYS A 81 -15.78 1.91 13.90
C LYS A 81 -14.66 2.06 12.89
N TRP A 82 -15.00 1.97 11.62
CA TRP A 82 -14.05 2.17 10.53
C TRP A 82 -14.35 3.45 9.78
N ASN A 83 -13.31 4.20 9.45
CA ASN A 83 -13.42 5.39 8.63
C ASN A 83 -12.26 5.48 7.64
N VAL A 84 -12.53 6.01 6.44
CA VAL A 84 -11.47 6.30 5.47
C VAL A 84 -10.82 7.62 5.88
N LYS A 85 -9.52 7.61 6.13
CA LYS A 85 -8.77 8.80 6.54
C LYS A 85 -8.24 9.57 5.34
N SER A 86 -7.62 8.85 4.41
CA SER A 86 -7.08 9.43 3.18
C SER A 86 -7.01 8.39 2.07
N VAL A 87 -7.06 8.88 0.84
CA VAL A 87 -6.86 8.11 -0.38
C VAL A 87 -5.76 8.81 -1.17
N SER A 88 -4.79 8.04 -1.65
CA SER A 88 -3.76 8.50 -2.57
C SER A 88 -3.81 7.65 -3.83
N VAL A 89 -3.68 8.31 -4.97
CA VAL A 89 -3.71 7.67 -6.29
C VAL A 89 -2.37 7.94 -6.98
N SER A 90 -1.79 6.90 -7.56
CA SER A 90 -0.61 7.01 -8.41
C SER A 90 -0.82 6.26 -9.72
N GLU A 91 -0.27 6.79 -10.80
CA GLU A 91 -0.29 6.12 -12.10
C GLU A 91 0.92 5.21 -12.30
N LYS A 92 0.69 4.06 -12.91
CA LYS A 92 1.73 3.16 -13.41
C LYS A 92 1.43 2.76 -14.84
N GLY A 93 2.43 2.72 -15.70
CA GLY A 93 2.29 2.14 -17.04
C GLY A 93 2.49 0.62 -17.00
N GLU A 94 1.49 -0.12 -17.47
CA GLU A 94 1.63 -1.55 -17.75
C GLU A 94 1.49 -1.83 -19.24
N VAL A 95 1.98 -2.98 -19.70
CA VAL A 95 1.77 -3.45 -21.09
C VAL A 95 0.28 -3.49 -21.41
N ASP A 96 -0.09 -2.86 -22.53
CA ASP A 96 -1.42 -2.92 -23.10
C ASP A 96 -1.56 -4.16 -24.00
N PRO A 97 -2.32 -5.20 -23.59
CA PRO A 97 -2.42 -6.44 -24.36
C PRO A 97 -3.05 -6.27 -25.74
N GLN A 98 -3.77 -5.17 -25.97
CA GLN A 98 -4.44 -4.89 -27.25
C GLN A 98 -3.53 -4.12 -28.22
N ASN A 99 -2.39 -3.62 -27.76
CA ASN A 99 -1.54 -2.68 -28.49
C ASN A 99 -0.09 -3.16 -28.60
N PHE A 100 0.08 -4.29 -29.28
CA PHE A 100 1.39 -4.78 -29.73
C PHE A 100 1.67 -4.37 -31.17
N TYR A 101 2.86 -3.86 -31.42
CA TYR A 101 3.28 -3.38 -32.72
C TYR A 101 4.57 -4.07 -33.16
N LYS A 102 4.67 -4.30 -34.47
CA LYS A 102 5.84 -4.92 -35.10
C LYS A 102 6.57 -3.86 -35.90
N LEU A 103 7.85 -3.69 -35.63
CA LEU A 103 8.72 -2.83 -36.41
C LEU A 103 9.74 -3.70 -37.16
N THR A 104 9.70 -3.61 -38.48
CA THR A 104 10.57 -4.33 -39.40
C THR A 104 11.50 -3.35 -40.09
N SER A 105 12.81 -3.50 -39.90
CA SER A 105 13.81 -2.76 -40.68
C SER A 105 14.01 -3.45 -42.04
N VAL A 106 13.94 -2.69 -43.13
CA VAL A 106 14.15 -3.17 -44.50
C VAL A 106 15.50 -2.65 -45.04
N GLY A 107 16.36 -3.56 -45.52
CA GLY A 107 17.64 -3.29 -46.16
C GLY A 107 18.88 -3.52 -45.28
N ASN A 108 20.08 -3.38 -45.87
CA ASN A 108 21.43 -3.51 -45.26
C ASN A 108 21.76 -2.48 -44.15
N TYR A 109 20.73 -1.91 -43.52
CA TYR A 109 20.83 -0.88 -42.52
C TYR A 109 21.04 -1.47 -41.13
N GLN A 110 21.87 -0.80 -40.34
CA GLN A 110 22.09 -1.14 -38.94
C GLN A 110 20.72 -1.25 -38.23
N PRO A 111 20.46 -2.30 -37.43
CA PRO A 111 19.21 -2.40 -36.71
C PRO A 111 19.04 -1.14 -35.86
N ASN A 112 17.93 -0.43 -36.06
CA ASN A 112 17.52 0.66 -35.17
C ASN A 112 17.67 0.16 -33.73
N LEU A 113 18.50 0.79 -32.91
CA LEU A 113 18.72 0.33 -31.53
C LEU A 113 17.45 0.64 -30.73
N ILE A 114 16.53 -0.32 -30.71
CA ILE A 114 15.30 -0.24 -29.91
C ILE A 114 15.65 -0.53 -28.46
N GLN A 115 15.22 0.34 -27.58
CA GLN A 115 15.32 0.16 -26.14
C GLN A 115 13.94 -0.10 -25.59
N LEU A 116 13.80 -1.21 -24.88
CA LEU A 116 12.57 -1.62 -24.20
C LEU A 116 12.79 -1.63 -22.69
N THR A 117 11.72 -1.45 -21.92
CA THR A 117 11.72 -1.77 -20.49
C THR A 117 11.73 -3.30 -20.28
N PRO A 118 12.05 -3.80 -19.08
CA PRO A 118 11.95 -5.23 -18.76
C PRO A 118 10.55 -5.82 -19.05
N ASP A 119 9.51 -5.01 -18.91
CA ASP A 119 8.12 -5.40 -19.20
C ASP A 119 7.80 -5.43 -20.70
N GLY A 120 8.69 -4.93 -21.57
CA GLY A 120 8.48 -4.90 -23.02
C GLY A 120 7.82 -3.62 -23.56
N LEU A 121 7.78 -2.55 -22.75
CA LEU A 121 7.31 -1.23 -23.18
C LEU A 121 8.41 -0.50 -23.97
N ILE A 122 8.00 0.29 -24.97
CA ILE A 122 8.94 1.11 -25.73
C ILE A 122 9.53 2.23 -24.87
N LYS A 123 10.85 2.25 -24.71
CA LYS A 123 11.61 3.32 -24.03
C LYS A 123 12.20 4.32 -25.02
N GLY A 124 12.70 3.82 -26.15
CA GLY A 124 13.27 4.69 -27.18
C GLY A 124 13.87 3.97 -28.38
N PHE A 125 14.26 4.77 -29.37
CA PHE A 125 15.01 4.37 -30.55
C PHE A 125 16.31 5.15 -30.60
N ASN A 126 17.42 4.47 -30.92
CA ASN A 126 18.70 5.09 -31.24
C ASN A 126 19.31 5.94 -30.10
N MET A 127 19.01 5.58 -28.84
CA MET A 127 19.51 6.27 -27.64
C MET A 127 20.87 5.73 -27.17
N THR A 128 21.74 6.63 -26.69
CA THR A 128 23.13 6.31 -26.32
C THR A 128 23.34 5.96 -24.84
N SER A 129 22.36 6.21 -23.97
CA SER A 129 22.48 6.03 -22.52
C SER A 129 21.34 5.22 -21.92
N SER A 130 21.67 4.08 -21.30
CA SER A 130 20.76 3.34 -20.44
C SER A 130 20.79 3.95 -19.04
N ASP A 131 19.90 4.91 -18.76
CA ASP A 131 19.60 5.23 -17.37
C ASP A 131 18.81 4.07 -16.78
N THR A 132 19.51 3.27 -15.98
CA THR A 132 18.96 2.18 -15.18
C THR A 132 18.20 2.82 -14.02
N GLU A 133 16.89 2.97 -14.17
CA GLU A 133 16.01 3.29 -13.05
C GLU A 133 16.08 2.10 -12.08
N LYS A 134 16.58 2.35 -10.86
CA LYS A 134 16.61 1.37 -9.80
C LYS A 134 15.19 1.14 -9.32
N GLU A 135 14.60 0.00 -9.65
CA GLU A 135 13.38 -0.48 -9.01
C GLU A 135 13.62 -0.62 -7.50
N MET A 136 13.00 0.26 -6.71
CA MET A 136 12.86 0.03 -5.27
C MET A 136 11.67 -0.89 -5.06
N VAL A 137 11.96 -2.17 -4.82
CA VAL A 137 10.98 -3.17 -4.41
C VAL A 137 10.53 -2.84 -2.99
N TYR A 138 9.35 -2.23 -2.85
CA TYR A 138 8.68 -2.14 -1.56
C TYR A 138 8.02 -3.48 -1.25
N ALA A 139 8.66 -4.28 -0.41
CA ALA A 139 8.03 -5.44 0.19
C ALA A 139 6.93 -4.96 1.15
N SER A 140 5.66 -5.03 0.72
CA SER A 140 4.52 -4.77 1.58
C SER A 140 4.32 -5.94 2.54
N VAL A 141 4.87 -5.81 3.75
CA VAL A 141 4.53 -6.69 4.87
C VAL A 141 3.13 -6.32 5.33
N LYS A 142 2.13 -7.15 5.01
CA LYS A 142 0.83 -7.12 5.69
C LYS A 142 1.06 -7.64 7.12
N GLN A 143 1.33 -6.73 8.04
CA GLN A 143 1.23 -7.03 9.47
C GLN A 143 -0.22 -6.75 9.89
N GLU A 144 -0.98 -7.81 10.10
CA GLU A 144 -2.20 -7.72 10.90
C GLU A 144 -1.78 -7.41 12.34
N ILE A 145 -1.94 -6.15 12.74
CA ILE A 145 -1.67 -5.75 14.12
C ILE A 145 -2.93 -6.08 14.92
N ASP A 146 -2.91 -7.22 15.61
CA ASP A 146 -3.94 -7.51 16.61
C ASP A 146 -3.66 -6.65 17.85
N VAL A 147 -4.57 -5.72 18.14
CA VAL A 147 -4.43 -4.79 19.27
C VAL A 147 -5.32 -5.29 20.40
N GLU A 148 -4.72 -6.04 21.32
CA GLU A 148 -5.40 -6.46 22.54
C GLU A 148 -5.46 -5.28 23.53
N ILE A 149 -6.67 -4.78 23.77
CA ILE A 149 -6.90 -3.69 24.71
C ILE A 149 -7.18 -4.29 26.10
N GLU A 150 -6.13 -4.42 26.90
CA GLU A 150 -6.26 -4.82 28.30
C GLU A 150 -6.40 -3.62 29.23
N TYR A 151 -7.19 -3.77 30.29
CA TYR A 151 -7.13 -2.90 31.46
C TYR A 151 -6.13 -3.48 32.46
N GLY A 152 -5.20 -2.66 32.94
CA GLY A 152 -4.22 -3.11 33.93
C GLY A 152 -4.89 -3.71 35.16
N LYS A 153 -4.31 -4.77 35.72
CA LYS A 153 -4.76 -5.37 36.98
C LYS A 153 -4.28 -4.49 38.14
N PHE A 154 -4.99 -3.40 38.40
CA PHE A 154 -4.70 -2.53 39.53
C PHE A 154 -5.29 -3.14 40.81
N SER A 155 -4.46 -3.78 41.62
CA SER A 155 -4.83 -4.22 42.96
C SER A 155 -3.66 -3.97 43.88
N ILE A 156 -3.65 -2.78 44.51
CA ILE A 156 -2.71 -2.48 45.59
C ILE A 156 -3.22 -3.13 46.89
N ASP A 157 -4.54 -3.20 47.07
CA ASP A 157 -5.18 -3.83 48.21
C ASP A 157 -5.70 -5.25 47.87
N PRO A 158 -5.72 -6.18 48.83
CA PRO A 158 -6.26 -7.52 48.62
C PRO A 158 -7.73 -7.47 48.16
N ASN A 159 -8.15 -8.43 47.32
CA ASN A 159 -9.51 -8.54 46.80
C ASN A 159 -10.56 -8.98 47.85
N LEU A 160 -10.20 -8.93 49.14
CA LEU A 160 -11.01 -9.39 50.27
C LEU A 160 -11.41 -8.19 51.13
N LEU A 161 -12.68 -8.14 51.52
CA LEU A 161 -13.22 -7.29 52.57
C LEU A 161 -13.33 -8.11 53.84
N ILE A 162 -12.66 -7.67 54.90
CA ILE A 162 -12.79 -8.26 56.23
C ILE A 162 -13.93 -7.53 56.94
N LYS A 163 -15.05 -8.21 57.14
CA LYS A 163 -16.16 -7.71 57.95
C LYS A 163 -16.03 -8.28 59.35
N LYS A 164 -16.07 -7.41 60.36
CA LYS A 164 -16.07 -7.80 61.77
C LYS A 164 -17.50 -7.84 62.27
N ASP A 165 -18.03 -9.03 62.49
CA ASP A 165 -19.35 -9.21 63.09
C ASP A 165 -19.18 -9.72 64.53
N THR A 166 -20.02 -9.22 65.45
CA THR A 166 -20.03 -9.68 66.84
C THR A 166 -20.89 -10.92 66.95
N VAL A 167 -20.25 -12.08 67.14
CA VAL A 167 -20.93 -13.37 67.33
C VAL A 167 -20.83 -13.74 68.81
N TYR A 168 -21.96 -14.10 69.43
CA TYR A 168 -21.95 -14.49 70.84
C TYR A 168 -21.59 -15.97 70.97
N LYS A 169 -20.43 -16.26 71.57
CA LYS A 169 -20.04 -17.61 71.94
C LYS A 169 -20.56 -17.92 73.34
N VAL A 170 -21.30 -19.01 73.48
CA VAL A 170 -21.76 -19.49 74.78
C VAL A 170 -20.61 -20.27 75.41
N VAL A 171 -20.10 -19.78 76.54
CA VAL A 171 -19.06 -20.45 77.32
C VAL A 171 -19.73 -21.02 78.57
N GLU A 172 -19.52 -22.31 78.80
CA GLU A 172 -19.99 -22.99 80.01
C GLU A 172 -18.97 -22.75 81.14
N THR A 173 -19.47 -22.25 82.26
CA THR A 173 -18.71 -22.05 83.51
C THR A 173 -19.39 -22.85 84.61
N ASP A 174 -18.66 -23.19 85.68
CA ASP A 174 -19.11 -24.08 86.77
C ASP A 174 -20.44 -23.69 87.45
N THR A 175 -20.95 -22.48 87.22
CA THR A 175 -22.21 -21.98 87.81
C THR A 175 -23.23 -21.42 86.80
N ALA A 176 -22.87 -21.19 85.53
CA ALA A 176 -23.80 -20.66 84.51
C ALA A 176 -23.23 -20.67 83.07
N PHE A 177 -24.12 -20.57 82.08
CA PHE A 177 -23.79 -20.28 80.68
C PHE A 177 -23.67 -18.77 80.45
N ILE A 178 -22.48 -18.29 80.09
CA ILE A 178 -22.23 -16.87 79.82
C ILE A 178 -22.07 -16.67 78.31
N LYS A 179 -22.84 -15.72 77.74
CA LYS A 179 -22.67 -15.29 76.34
C LYS A 179 -21.56 -14.25 76.28
N VAL A 180 -20.41 -14.64 75.75
CA VAL A 180 -19.29 -13.72 75.55
C VAL A 180 -19.34 -13.20 74.11
N PRO A 181 -19.36 -11.87 73.89
CA PRO A 181 -19.26 -11.31 72.55
C PRO A 181 -17.86 -11.61 72.00
N GLU A 182 -17.80 -12.39 70.92
CA GLU A 182 -16.58 -12.70 70.19
C GLU A 182 -16.60 -11.97 68.84
N LEU A 183 -15.52 -11.26 68.53
CA LEU A 183 -15.38 -10.61 67.23
C LEU A 183 -14.96 -11.68 66.21
N LYS A 184 -15.86 -12.01 65.29
CA LYS A 184 -15.55 -12.91 64.18
C LYS A 184 -15.24 -12.09 62.94
N GLU A 185 -14.08 -12.35 62.36
CA GLU A 185 -13.67 -11.77 61.08
C GLU A 185 -14.07 -12.71 59.95
N GLU A 186 -14.90 -12.25 59.03
CA GLU A 186 -15.27 -12.99 57.82
C GLU A 186 -14.78 -12.24 56.59
N ALA A 187 -14.12 -12.96 55.68
CA ALA A 187 -13.55 -12.40 54.47
C ALA A 187 -14.50 -12.62 53.28
N PHE A 188 -14.95 -11.53 52.66
CA PHE A 188 -15.81 -11.54 51.48
C PHE A 188 -15.06 -11.00 50.26
N ALA A 189 -15.40 -11.47 49.05
CA ALA A 189 -14.86 -10.86 47.84
C ALA A 189 -15.39 -9.43 47.67
N LYS A 190 -14.52 -8.47 47.33
CA LYS A 190 -14.92 -7.08 47.03
C LYS A 190 -15.93 -7.04 45.89
N SER A 191 -17.02 -6.27 46.06
CA SER A 191 -17.98 -6.02 44.97
C SER A 191 -17.35 -5.15 43.87
N ILE A 192 -17.98 -5.10 42.69
CA ILE A 192 -17.51 -4.24 41.58
C ILE A 192 -17.58 -2.77 41.99
N GLU A 193 -18.62 -2.39 42.74
CA GLU A 193 -18.78 -1.03 43.27
C GLU A 193 -17.68 -0.68 44.27
N ASP A 194 -17.31 -1.59 45.18
CA ASP A 194 -16.21 -1.37 46.13
C ASP A 194 -14.87 -1.16 45.39
N LYS A 195 -14.63 -1.96 44.35
CA LYS A 195 -13.44 -1.82 43.49
C LYS A 195 -13.46 -0.48 42.73
N ALA A 196 -14.62 -0.06 42.23
CA ALA A 196 -14.77 1.24 41.58
C ALA A 196 -14.50 2.40 42.58
N LYS A 197 -15.02 2.30 43.81
CA LYS A 197 -14.77 3.28 44.87
C LYS A 197 -13.28 3.37 45.21
N GLU A 198 -12.61 2.23 45.35
CA GLU A 198 -11.16 2.17 45.59
C GLU A 198 -10.36 2.79 44.44
N ALA A 199 -10.69 2.43 43.19
CA ALA A 199 -10.05 2.99 42.00
C ALA A 199 -10.23 4.52 41.90
N ALA A 200 -11.42 5.04 42.21
CA ALA A 200 -11.67 6.47 42.25
C ALA A 200 -10.86 7.15 43.37
N HIS A 201 -10.76 6.51 44.54
CA HIS A 201 -9.93 7.02 45.63
C HIS A 201 -8.45 7.13 45.21
N GLN A 202 -7.91 6.09 44.54
CA GLN A 202 -6.54 6.13 44.02
C GLN A 202 -6.36 7.22 42.96
N LEU A 203 -7.34 7.41 42.06
CA LEU A 203 -7.32 8.49 41.07
C LEU A 203 -7.21 9.87 41.73
N PHE A 204 -8.04 10.17 42.73
CA PHE A 204 -7.95 11.45 43.45
C PHE A 204 -6.65 11.59 44.24
N LYS A 205 -6.13 10.49 44.79
CA LYS A 205 -4.82 10.47 45.46
C LYS A 205 -3.68 10.80 44.50
N LEU A 206 -3.71 10.27 43.27
CA LEU A 206 -2.76 10.58 42.21
C LEU A 206 -2.83 12.07 41.82
N ARG A 207 -4.04 12.60 41.58
CA ARG A 207 -4.24 14.03 41.28
C ARG A 207 -3.71 14.95 42.38
N LYS A 208 -3.96 14.60 43.64
CA LYS A 208 -3.45 15.35 44.81
C LYS A 208 -1.92 15.32 44.88
N ARG A 209 -1.30 14.16 44.62
CA ARG A 209 0.17 14.02 44.58
C ARG A 209 0.77 14.84 43.45
N ARG A 210 0.22 14.73 42.23
CA ARG A 210 0.63 15.52 41.07
C ARG A 210 0.58 17.03 41.36
N PHE A 211 -0.54 17.50 41.93
CA PHE A 211 -0.67 18.90 42.34
C PHE A 211 0.42 19.32 43.34
N LYS A 212 0.63 18.53 44.40
CA LYS A 212 1.68 18.82 45.39
C LYS A 212 3.09 18.91 44.80
N ILE A 213 3.41 18.05 43.82
CA ILE A 213 4.72 18.04 43.17
C ILE A 213 4.89 19.30 42.33
N LEU A 214 3.87 19.65 41.55
CA LEU A 214 3.87 20.85 40.71
C LEU A 214 3.95 22.15 41.53
N THR A 215 3.31 22.20 42.70
CA THR A 215 3.37 23.37 43.59
C THR A 215 4.61 23.39 44.48
N ALA A 216 5.57 22.48 44.30
CA ALA A 216 6.76 22.34 45.13
C ALA A 216 6.47 22.23 46.65
N ASN A 217 5.32 21.66 47.02
CA ASN A 217 4.85 21.60 48.41
C ASN A 217 5.29 20.29 49.10
N TYR A 218 6.56 19.94 48.93
CA TYR A 218 7.21 18.81 49.59
C TYR A 218 8.38 19.31 50.43
N GLU A 219 8.51 18.76 51.64
CA GLU A 219 9.57 19.10 52.58
C GLU A 219 10.96 18.74 52.03
N VAL A 220 11.03 17.68 51.22
CA VAL A 220 12.26 17.23 50.55
C VAL A 220 11.98 17.07 49.06
N LEU A 221 12.56 17.97 48.30
CA LEU A 221 12.50 18.01 46.85
C LEU A 221 13.69 17.23 46.27
N PRO A 222 13.50 16.31 45.31
CA PRO A 222 14.60 15.73 44.55
C PRO A 222 15.54 16.82 44.01
N PRO A 223 16.87 16.64 44.05
CA PRO A 223 17.82 17.67 43.67
C PRO A 223 17.93 17.88 42.14
N ASP A 224 17.43 16.95 41.32
CA ASP A 224 17.55 16.97 39.85
C ASP A 224 16.19 17.24 39.16
N GLY A 225 16.18 18.24 38.26
CA GLY A 225 15.04 18.60 37.41
C GLY A 225 14.51 17.44 36.55
N LYS A 226 15.38 16.55 36.07
CA LYS A 226 14.97 15.40 35.22
C LYS A 226 14.15 14.36 35.99
N ALA A 227 14.41 14.20 37.29
CA ALA A 227 13.64 13.29 38.12
C ALA A 227 12.17 13.72 38.22
N TYR A 228 11.90 15.03 38.27
CA TYR A 228 10.52 15.54 38.26
C TYR A 228 9.79 15.23 36.97
N GLU A 229 10.44 15.45 35.83
CA GLU A 229 9.83 15.19 34.53
C GLU A 229 9.41 13.72 34.40
N ILE A 230 10.28 12.79 34.82
CA ILE A 230 10.00 11.35 34.81
C ILE A 230 8.86 11.01 35.77
N ILE A 231 8.88 11.54 37.00
CA ILE A 231 7.84 11.28 38.01
C ILE A 231 6.48 11.81 37.52
N ILE A 232 6.44 13.03 36.99
CA ILE A 232 5.20 13.62 36.46
C ILE A 232 4.68 12.80 35.28
N LYS A 233 5.57 12.37 34.38
CA LYS A 233 5.21 11.52 33.23
C LYS A 233 4.60 10.19 33.68
N GLU A 234 5.16 9.54 34.69
CA GLU A 234 4.64 8.27 35.21
C GLU A 234 3.33 8.46 35.99
N LEU A 235 3.21 9.55 36.78
CA LEU A 235 1.94 9.91 37.42
C LEU A 235 0.84 10.19 36.41
N ASP A 236 1.15 10.88 35.31
CA ASP A 236 0.22 11.15 34.22
C ASP A 236 -0.21 9.85 33.53
N LYS A 237 0.71 8.90 33.33
CA LYS A 237 0.40 7.59 32.77
C LYS A 237 -0.53 6.79 33.69
N LEU A 238 -0.22 6.72 34.98
CA LEU A 238 -1.08 6.04 35.98
C LEU A 238 -2.45 6.72 36.09
N GLU A 239 -2.51 8.06 36.12
CA GLU A 239 -3.78 8.80 36.14
C GLU A 239 -4.64 8.44 34.92
N LYS A 240 -4.05 8.40 33.71
CA LYS A 240 -4.74 8.00 32.48
C LYS A 240 -5.25 6.56 32.55
N GLU A 241 -4.47 5.65 33.11
CA GLU A 241 -4.88 4.24 33.28
C GLU A 241 -6.07 4.09 34.24
N TYR A 242 -6.05 4.76 35.40
CA TYR A 242 -7.17 4.78 36.33
C TYR A 242 -8.40 5.48 35.74
N LEU A 243 -8.22 6.58 35.01
CA LEU A 243 -9.31 7.24 34.29
C LEU A 243 -9.94 6.34 33.23
N ALA A 244 -9.13 5.58 32.50
CA ALA A 244 -9.61 4.65 31.48
C ALA A 244 -10.52 3.56 32.07
N LEU A 245 -10.36 3.18 33.34
CA LEU A 245 -11.26 2.24 34.01
C LEU A 245 -12.70 2.77 34.11
N PHE A 246 -12.87 4.10 34.18
CA PHE A 246 -14.17 4.75 34.26
C PHE A 246 -14.66 5.27 32.90
N LEU A 247 -13.78 5.83 32.08
CA LEU A 247 -14.18 6.48 30.83
C LEU A 247 -14.10 5.57 29.60
N GLY A 248 -13.40 4.43 29.73
CA GLY A 248 -13.06 3.53 28.64
C GLY A 248 -11.75 3.88 27.95
N LYS A 249 -11.32 3.00 27.03
CA LYS A 249 -10.17 3.22 26.13
C LYS A 249 -10.66 3.37 24.70
N GLU A 250 -10.06 4.33 24.01
CA GLU A 250 -10.18 4.47 22.57
C GLU A 250 -8.80 4.22 21.97
N VAL A 251 -8.73 3.32 20.99
CA VAL A 251 -7.50 3.04 20.25
C VAL A 251 -7.79 3.17 18.77
N SER A 252 -6.98 3.98 18.08
CA SER A 252 -7.01 4.14 16.63
C SER A 252 -5.86 3.38 16.00
N VAL A 253 -6.15 2.49 15.05
CA VAL A 253 -5.17 1.76 14.24
C VAL A 253 -5.35 2.20 12.79
N ILE A 254 -4.25 2.48 12.09
CA ILE A 254 -4.30 2.81 10.66
C ILE A 254 -3.91 1.56 9.88
N GLU A 255 -4.79 1.16 8.96
CA GLU A 255 -4.56 0.06 8.03
C GLU A 255 -4.47 0.60 6.60
N ARG A 256 -3.55 0.02 5.82
CA ARG A 256 -3.37 0.36 4.40
C ARG A 256 -4.02 -0.71 3.53
N GLY A 257 -5.03 -0.32 2.76
CA GLY A 257 -5.55 -1.09 1.64
C GLY A 257 -4.89 -0.63 0.34
N HIS A 258 -4.51 -1.58 -0.51
CA HIS A 258 -3.95 -1.30 -1.83
C HIS A 258 -4.84 -1.94 -2.88
N PHE A 259 -5.32 -1.14 -3.83
CA PHE A 259 -6.22 -1.56 -4.89
C PHE A 259 -5.72 -1.06 -6.24
N VAL A 260 -5.94 -1.86 -7.27
CA VAL A 260 -5.48 -1.56 -8.64
C VAL A 260 -6.70 -1.41 -9.53
N TYR A 261 -6.79 -0.27 -10.23
CA TYR A 261 -7.88 0.01 -11.17
C TYR A 261 -7.36 0.21 -12.59
N LYS A 262 -7.96 -0.47 -13.57
CA LYS A 262 -7.55 -0.43 -14.98
C LYS A 262 -8.63 0.24 -15.83
N PRO A 263 -8.52 1.55 -16.14
CA PRO A 263 -9.52 2.24 -16.96
C PRO A 263 -9.49 1.75 -18.41
N SER A 264 -10.67 1.68 -19.02
CA SER A 264 -10.85 1.46 -20.47
C SER A 264 -11.07 2.80 -21.20
N ALA A 265 -10.93 2.83 -22.52
CA ALA A 265 -11.01 4.06 -23.33
C ALA A 265 -12.34 4.83 -23.21
N ALA A 266 -13.45 4.13 -22.91
CA ALA A 266 -14.78 4.72 -22.70
C ALA A 266 -15.31 4.49 -21.28
N ASP A 267 -14.42 4.20 -20.34
CA ASP A 267 -14.80 3.90 -18.96
C ASP A 267 -15.31 5.16 -18.26
N LYS A 268 -16.46 5.04 -17.61
CA LYS A 268 -17.06 6.11 -16.79
C LYS A 268 -16.71 5.94 -15.31
N GLY A 269 -16.10 4.82 -14.94
CA GLY A 269 -15.75 4.50 -13.58
C GLY A 269 -16.49 3.27 -13.04
N GLY A 270 -16.06 2.85 -11.87
CA GLY A 270 -16.47 1.60 -11.26
C GLY A 270 -16.30 1.59 -9.75
N VAL A 271 -16.71 0.49 -9.11
CA VAL A 271 -16.47 0.29 -7.68
C VAL A 271 -15.06 -0.25 -7.50
N ILE A 272 -14.21 0.45 -6.74
CA ILE A 272 -12.84 -0.01 -6.43
C ILE A 272 -12.90 -1.02 -5.28
N PHE A 273 -13.55 -0.63 -4.17
CA PHE A 273 -13.68 -1.44 -2.97
C PHE A 273 -14.95 -1.08 -2.20
N ARG A 274 -15.29 -1.87 -1.19
CA ARG A 274 -16.38 -1.58 -0.27
C ARG A 274 -15.86 -1.45 1.15
N ILE A 275 -16.46 -0.55 1.92
CA ILE A 275 -16.15 -0.35 3.34
C ILE A 275 -17.40 -0.54 4.20
N SER A 276 -17.28 -1.41 5.20
CA SER A 276 -18.28 -1.61 6.23
C SER A 276 -17.91 -0.78 7.48
N PRO A 277 -18.87 -0.07 8.09
CA PRO A 277 -18.62 0.67 9.33
C PRO A 277 -18.10 -0.20 10.49
N GLU A 278 -18.41 -1.50 10.51
CA GLU A 278 -18.06 -2.42 11.59
C GLU A 278 -16.88 -3.35 11.22
N LYS A 279 -16.81 -3.79 9.96
CA LYS A 279 -15.82 -4.77 9.49
C LYS A 279 -14.62 -4.16 8.74
N GLY A 280 -14.69 -2.88 8.38
CA GLY A 280 -13.61 -2.22 7.64
C GLY A 280 -13.64 -2.53 6.16
N LEU A 281 -12.48 -2.76 5.56
CA LEU A 281 -12.36 -3.13 4.16
C LEU A 281 -12.97 -4.51 3.94
N VAL A 282 -13.95 -4.58 3.06
CA VAL A 282 -14.63 -5.84 2.73
C VAL A 282 -14.63 -6.07 1.22
N ASP A 283 -14.87 -7.32 0.86
CA ASP A 283 -14.90 -7.75 -0.52
C ASP A 283 -16.01 -7.07 -1.33
N VAL A 284 -15.85 -7.06 -2.65
CA VAL A 284 -16.77 -6.42 -3.61
C VAL A 284 -18.14 -7.11 -3.61
N SER A 285 -18.24 -8.34 -3.08
CA SER A 285 -19.50 -9.08 -2.99
C SER A 285 -20.43 -8.64 -1.85
N ASP A 286 -19.93 -7.94 -0.82
CA ASP A 286 -20.76 -7.55 0.33
C ASP A 286 -21.64 -6.33 0.00
N LEU A 287 -22.90 -6.58 -0.36
CA LEU A 287 -23.86 -5.54 -0.71
C LEU A 287 -24.30 -4.67 0.48
N LYS A 288 -24.01 -5.07 1.73
CA LYS A 288 -24.34 -4.26 2.92
C LYS A 288 -23.30 -3.17 3.18
N ALA A 289 -22.12 -3.29 2.59
CA ALA A 289 -21.04 -2.32 2.73
C ALA A 289 -21.16 -1.17 1.72
N VAL A 290 -20.68 0.00 2.12
CA VAL A 290 -20.75 1.21 1.31
C VAL A 290 -19.70 1.14 0.21
N PRO A 291 -20.07 1.23 -1.08
CA PRO A 291 -19.11 1.21 -2.16
C PRO A 291 -18.33 2.52 -2.25
N VAL A 292 -17.02 2.40 -2.41
CA VAL A 292 -16.14 3.49 -2.82
C VAL A 292 -15.93 3.36 -4.33
N ARG A 293 -16.30 4.41 -5.06
CA ARG A 293 -16.30 4.43 -6.51
C ARG A 293 -15.24 5.38 -7.03
N VAL A 294 -14.65 5.02 -8.16
CA VAL A 294 -13.91 5.94 -9.01
C VAL A 294 -14.80 6.39 -10.14
N GLU A 295 -14.76 7.67 -10.46
CA GLU A 295 -15.44 8.28 -11.59
C GLU A 295 -14.41 9.02 -12.44
N PHE A 296 -14.55 8.88 -13.76
CA PHE A 296 -13.66 9.54 -14.71
C PHE A 296 -14.43 10.55 -15.54
N LYS A 297 -13.86 11.75 -15.62
CA LYS A 297 -14.32 12.78 -16.55
C LYS A 297 -13.18 13.10 -17.50
N ASN A 298 -13.26 12.50 -18.68
CA ASN A 298 -12.31 12.74 -19.76
C ASN A 298 -12.40 14.21 -20.21
N LEU A 299 -11.27 14.91 -20.20
CA LEU A 299 -11.16 16.31 -20.61
C LEU A 299 -11.09 16.48 -22.13
N GLY A 300 -10.95 15.38 -22.88
CA GLY A 300 -11.06 15.38 -24.34
C GLY A 300 -9.91 16.09 -25.07
N VAL A 301 -8.77 16.31 -24.40
CA VAL A 301 -7.60 17.05 -24.93
C VAL A 301 -7.12 16.52 -26.29
N THR A 302 -7.26 15.21 -26.53
CA THR A 302 -6.78 14.53 -27.74
C THR A 302 -7.87 14.37 -28.82
N SER A 303 -9.10 14.83 -28.57
CA SER A 303 -10.26 14.58 -29.44
C SER A 303 -10.10 15.22 -30.82
N GLU A 304 -9.52 16.43 -30.86
CA GLU A 304 -9.35 17.23 -32.09
C GLU A 304 -8.06 16.91 -32.85
N LEU A 305 -7.24 15.96 -32.38
CA LEU A 305 -6.00 15.61 -33.08
C LEU A 305 -6.30 15.15 -34.52
N PRO A 306 -5.63 15.73 -35.53
CA PRO A 306 -5.85 15.37 -36.92
C PRO A 306 -5.38 13.94 -37.16
N ILE A 307 -6.23 13.16 -37.83
CA ILE A 307 -5.82 11.86 -38.37
C ILE A 307 -4.98 12.19 -39.61
N LEU A 308 -3.66 12.02 -39.49
CA LEU A 308 -2.77 12.20 -40.63
C LEU A 308 -3.08 11.11 -41.67
N PRO A 309 -3.32 11.45 -42.94
CA PRO A 309 -3.55 10.46 -43.98
C PRO A 309 -2.31 9.58 -44.11
N GLN A 310 -2.53 8.27 -44.00
CA GLN A 310 -1.52 7.26 -44.24
C GLN A 310 -1.38 7.05 -45.74
N ASP A 311 -0.16 7.13 -46.26
CA ASP A 311 0.11 6.80 -47.65
C ASP A 311 -0.11 5.28 -47.84
N PRO A 312 -1.05 4.84 -48.71
CA PRO A 312 -1.41 3.44 -48.86
C PRO A 312 -0.24 2.53 -49.28
N ASP A 313 0.83 3.12 -49.82
CA ASP A 313 2.03 2.39 -50.24
C ASP A 313 3.02 2.11 -49.09
N VAL A 314 2.81 2.69 -47.90
CA VAL A 314 3.68 2.45 -46.73
C VAL A 314 3.25 1.18 -46.00
N LEU A 315 4.15 0.21 -45.91
CA LEU A 315 3.91 -1.04 -45.19
C LEU A 315 3.70 -0.77 -43.69
N ALA A 316 2.64 -1.33 -43.11
CA ALA A 316 2.27 -1.11 -41.71
C ALA A 316 3.38 -1.48 -40.70
N ASN A 317 4.25 -2.45 -41.05
CA ASN A 317 5.38 -2.87 -40.24
C ASN A 317 6.59 -1.92 -40.29
N THR A 318 6.52 -0.84 -41.09
CA THR A 318 7.53 0.23 -41.14
C THR A 318 7.08 1.49 -40.39
N LEU A 319 5.98 1.40 -39.64
CA LEU A 319 5.45 2.50 -38.84
C LEU A 319 5.79 2.32 -37.36
N ILE A 320 6.26 3.39 -36.75
CA ILE A 320 6.45 3.51 -35.31
C ILE A 320 5.14 4.01 -34.73
N HIS A 321 4.49 3.17 -33.94
CA HIS A 321 3.32 3.52 -33.15
C HIS A 321 3.74 4.13 -31.82
N TYR A 322 3.07 5.21 -31.41
CA TYR A 322 3.21 5.88 -30.12
C TYR A 322 1.85 6.39 -29.65
N ARG A 323 1.73 6.71 -28.36
CA ARG A 323 0.46 7.13 -27.77
C ARG A 323 0.54 8.56 -27.29
N ILE A 324 -0.38 9.41 -27.74
CA ILE A 324 -0.59 10.73 -27.13
C ILE A 324 -1.63 10.52 -26.04
N PRO A 325 -1.26 10.59 -24.75
CA PRO A 325 -2.16 10.27 -23.66
C PRO A 325 -3.26 11.33 -23.50
N GLY A 326 -4.41 10.91 -22.97
CA GLY A 326 -5.48 11.82 -22.59
C GLY A 326 -5.27 12.35 -21.17
N GLN A 327 -6.10 13.32 -20.79
CA GLN A 327 -6.20 13.79 -19.41
C GLN A 327 -7.63 13.59 -18.92
N ALA A 328 -7.78 13.15 -17.68
CA ALA A 328 -9.07 13.06 -17.02
C ALA A 328 -9.00 13.56 -15.58
N GLU A 329 -10.12 14.11 -15.13
CA GLU A 329 -10.38 14.36 -13.72
C GLU A 329 -10.86 13.04 -13.11
N VAL A 330 -10.10 12.55 -12.12
CA VAL A 330 -10.35 11.31 -11.39
C VAL A 330 -10.91 11.68 -10.03
N MET A 331 -12.13 11.22 -9.77
CA MET A 331 -12.81 11.48 -8.50
C MET A 331 -13.09 10.15 -7.80
N ILE A 332 -12.67 10.03 -6.55
CA ILE A 332 -12.99 8.88 -5.70
C ILE A 332 -13.97 9.33 -4.63
N SER A 333 -15.13 8.69 -4.59
CA SER A 333 -16.23 9.06 -3.70
C SER A 333 -16.77 7.88 -2.89
N LYS A 334 -17.20 8.17 -1.65
CA LYS A 334 -17.94 7.26 -0.78
C LYS A 334 -19.36 7.80 -0.62
N GLY A 335 -20.26 7.36 -1.50
CA GLY A 335 -21.63 7.88 -1.52
C GLY A 335 -21.67 9.33 -2.02
N LYS A 336 -21.87 10.29 -1.11
CA LYS A 336 -21.85 11.73 -1.43
C LYS A 336 -20.54 12.43 -1.07
N ASP A 337 -19.70 11.77 -0.27
CA ASP A 337 -18.46 12.35 0.22
C ASP A 337 -17.36 12.13 -0.83
N ILE A 338 -16.77 13.21 -1.34
CA ILE A 338 -15.60 13.16 -2.21
C ILE A 338 -14.37 12.97 -1.33
N LEU A 339 -13.65 11.87 -1.54
CA LEU A 339 -12.45 11.52 -0.77
C LEU A 339 -11.17 11.97 -1.47
N TYR A 340 -11.19 12.04 -2.79
CA TYR A 340 -10.08 12.41 -3.64
C TYR A 340 -10.58 12.97 -4.96
N GLU A 341 -9.94 14.03 -5.46
CA GLU A 341 -10.24 14.65 -6.74
C GLU A 341 -8.97 15.31 -7.28
N GLU A 342 -8.42 14.76 -8.36
CA GLU A 342 -7.21 15.28 -9.01
C GLU A 342 -7.22 14.95 -10.51
N LYS A 343 -6.37 15.64 -11.27
CA LYS A 343 -6.21 15.40 -12.71
C LYS A 343 -5.07 14.42 -12.96
N HIS A 344 -5.34 13.38 -13.73
CA HIS A 344 -4.37 12.35 -14.08
C HIS A 344 -4.21 12.22 -15.59
N ILE A 345 -3.02 11.76 -15.99
CA ILE A 345 -2.71 11.42 -17.38
C ILE A 345 -3.09 9.95 -17.59
N ILE A 346 -4.08 9.71 -18.45
CA ILE A 346 -4.59 8.36 -18.73
C ILE A 346 -4.37 8.05 -20.21
N ALA A 347 -3.48 7.10 -20.47
CA ALA A 347 -3.08 6.69 -21.81
C ALA A 347 -4.28 6.26 -22.67
N GLN A 348 -5.23 5.52 -22.09
CA GLN A 348 -6.41 4.96 -22.74
C GLN A 348 -7.41 6.01 -23.23
N PHE A 349 -7.42 7.20 -22.62
CA PHE A 349 -8.24 8.34 -23.06
C PHE A 349 -7.55 9.16 -24.17
N GLY A 350 -6.35 8.75 -24.54
CA GLY A 350 -5.55 9.32 -25.61
C GLY A 350 -5.88 8.76 -26.99
N LYS A 351 -4.97 9.01 -27.94
CA LYS A 351 -5.00 8.40 -29.28
C LYS A 351 -3.65 7.78 -29.60
N VAL A 352 -3.69 6.67 -30.33
CA VAL A 352 -2.48 6.08 -30.91
C VAL A 352 -2.19 6.79 -32.23
N MET A 353 -0.96 7.25 -32.37
CA MET A 353 -0.42 7.92 -33.54
C MET A 353 0.73 7.11 -34.12
N THR A 354 1.11 7.44 -35.35
CA THR A 354 2.12 6.73 -36.12
C THR A 354 3.14 7.69 -36.70
N LEU A 355 4.38 7.25 -36.80
CA LEU A 355 5.48 7.95 -37.46
C LEU A 355 6.21 6.97 -38.39
N PRO A 356 6.55 7.33 -39.63
CA PRO A 356 7.36 6.47 -40.51
C PRO A 356 8.75 6.20 -39.92
N SER A 357 9.21 4.95 -39.97
CA SER A 357 10.53 4.58 -39.43
C SER A 357 11.71 5.16 -40.22
N GLN A 358 11.46 5.63 -41.44
CA GLN A 358 12.42 6.30 -42.31
C GLN A 358 13.07 7.53 -41.65
N VAL A 359 12.33 8.21 -40.76
CA VAL A 359 12.81 9.37 -39.97
C VAL A 359 14.01 9.00 -39.09
N LEU A 360 14.07 7.76 -38.60
CA LEU A 360 15.21 7.29 -37.80
C LEU A 360 16.47 7.06 -38.65
N VAL A 361 16.30 6.70 -39.93
CA VAL A 361 17.38 6.26 -40.82
C VAL A 361 17.93 7.41 -41.67
N HIS A 362 17.06 8.16 -42.33
CA HIS A 362 17.49 9.22 -43.26
C HIS A 362 17.96 10.49 -42.55
N GLU A 363 17.34 10.80 -41.41
CA GLU A 363 17.56 12.07 -40.72
C GLU A 363 18.41 11.89 -39.45
N GLY A 364 18.77 10.65 -39.11
CA GLY A 364 19.63 10.33 -37.97
C GLY A 364 19.03 10.72 -36.62
N TYR A 365 17.70 10.68 -36.49
CA TYR A 365 17.03 11.05 -35.24
C TYR A 365 17.03 9.90 -34.21
N SER A 366 17.12 10.28 -32.94
CA SER A 366 16.84 9.47 -31.76
C SER A 366 15.52 9.91 -31.15
N ILE A 367 14.67 8.96 -30.77
CA ILE A 367 13.36 9.22 -30.15
C ILE A 367 13.34 8.58 -28.77
N GLU A 368 12.95 9.35 -27.76
CA GLU A 368 12.77 8.90 -26.39
C GLU A 368 11.28 8.97 -26.05
N PHE A 369 10.74 7.92 -25.42
CA PHE A 369 9.35 7.86 -24.96
C PHE A 369 9.27 7.89 -23.44
N TYR A 370 8.14 8.35 -22.92
CA TYR A 370 7.74 8.09 -21.55
C TYR A 370 7.20 6.66 -21.45
N PRO A 371 7.86 5.74 -20.70
CA PRO A 371 7.40 4.36 -20.61
C PRO A 371 6.00 4.22 -19.99
N GLU A 372 5.59 5.17 -19.13
CA GLU A 372 4.31 5.11 -18.42
C GLU A 372 3.11 5.50 -19.30
N SER A 373 3.28 6.46 -20.20
CA SER A 373 2.19 7.04 -20.99
C SER A 373 2.28 6.72 -22.49
N GLY A 374 3.46 6.32 -22.97
CA GLY A 374 3.74 6.04 -24.38
C GLY A 374 3.91 7.30 -25.24
N ALA A 375 3.94 8.47 -24.59
CA ALA A 375 4.17 9.76 -25.24
C ALA A 375 5.62 9.93 -25.65
N ILE A 376 5.85 10.69 -26.73
CA ILE A 376 7.19 11.12 -27.10
C ILE A 376 7.67 12.14 -26.06
N LYS A 377 8.78 11.80 -25.41
CA LYS A 377 9.48 12.68 -24.45
C LYS A 377 10.41 13.64 -25.16
N ARG A 378 11.18 13.14 -26.13
CA ARG A 378 12.19 13.93 -26.84
C ARG A 378 12.49 13.34 -28.22
N ILE A 379 12.74 14.23 -29.18
CA ILE A 379 13.32 13.91 -30.48
C ILE A 379 14.61 14.72 -30.58
N SER A 380 15.74 14.05 -30.86
CA SER A 380 17.05 14.70 -31.02
C SER A 380 17.82 14.11 -32.18
N MET A 381 18.68 14.90 -32.82
CA MET A 381 19.57 14.40 -33.88
C MET A 381 20.78 13.71 -33.24
N GLN A 382 21.16 12.54 -33.74
CA GLN A 382 22.40 11.89 -33.36
C GLN A 382 23.58 12.77 -33.83
N LYS A 383 24.47 13.10 -32.90
CA LYS A 383 25.72 13.83 -33.19
C LYS A 383 26.83 12.88 -33.62
#